data_AF-A0A1G1Y6W9-F1
#
_entry.id   AF-A0A1G1Y6W9-F1
#
_cell.length_a   1.000
_cell.length_b   1.000
_cell.length_c   1.000
_cell.angle_alpha   90.00
_cell.angle_beta   90.00
_cell.angle_gamma   90.00
#
_symmetry.space_group_name_H-M   'P 1'
#
loop_
_entity.id
_entity.type
_entity.pdbx_description
1 polymer ?
#
loop_
_entity_poly.entity_id
_entity_poly.type
_entity_poly.pdbx_seq_one_letter_code
_entity_poly.pdbx_strand_id
1 'polypeptide(L)'
;MINPEQPAEAESFFSDIPENLKREWENIPKDYVSVYHFTKPEALKGISEKGLRHYSDTAPEGQLDYYQKVKIDIDRIFDQVATELGISHKRSGSVFASPEFMDEKQTMGKGNIPLEIKVDPQKVTIRDGQLVTAAANSWLRTPDGQKWLEDHPEFIAEKNDKEQFEKLQAEFQGNHLDYIRQYWKKAVTLDEWNHLSAEERKKLSKLPEVIIEDGVDPEFIRVKEN
;
A
#
# COMPACT_ATOMS: atom_id res chain seq x y z
N MET A 1 -31.04 1.66 12.25
CA MET A 1 -30.73 1.63 13.69
C MET A 1 -29.23 1.56 13.82
N ILE A 2 -28.61 2.66 14.27
CA ILE A 2 -27.16 2.73 14.53
C ILE A 2 -26.98 2.12 15.91
N ASN A 3 -26.11 1.12 16.04
CA ASN A 3 -25.80 0.49 17.32
C ASN A 3 -24.99 1.50 18.17
N PRO A 4 -25.50 2.02 19.31
CA PRO A 4 -24.87 3.10 20.05
C PRO A 4 -23.83 2.64 21.09
N GLU A 5 -23.42 1.37 21.10
CA GLU A 5 -22.56 0.78 22.15
C GLU A 5 -21.10 0.51 21.71
N GLN A 6 -20.44 1.47 21.05
CA GLN A 6 -18.96 1.46 20.93
C GLN A 6 -18.21 2.76 21.32
N PRO A 7 -18.66 3.61 22.27
CA PRO A 7 -17.85 4.76 22.67
C PRO A 7 -16.67 4.41 23.62
N ALA A 8 -16.72 3.30 24.37
CA ALA A 8 -15.75 3.02 25.44
C ALA A 8 -14.39 2.46 24.96
N GLU A 9 -14.34 1.75 23.82
CA GLU A 9 -13.07 1.21 23.29
C GLU A 9 -12.27 2.25 22.49
N ALA A 10 -12.93 3.26 21.93
CA ALA A 10 -12.28 4.31 21.13
C ALA A 10 -11.42 5.26 21.99
N GLU A 11 -11.86 5.61 23.20
CA GLU A 11 -11.11 6.54 24.08
C GLU A 11 -9.85 5.90 24.69
N SER A 12 -9.85 4.58 24.92
CA SER A 12 -8.67 3.84 25.40
C SER A 12 -7.51 3.88 24.40
N PHE A 13 -7.82 3.95 23.12
CA PHE A 13 -6.86 3.71 22.04
C PHE A 13 -5.89 4.87 21.80
N PHE A 14 -6.35 6.11 21.94
CA PHE A 14 -5.51 7.30 21.73
C PHE A 14 -4.48 7.52 22.86
N SER A 15 -4.70 6.88 24.01
CA SER A 15 -3.75 6.94 25.13
C SER A 15 -2.42 6.24 24.84
N ASP A 16 -2.43 5.22 23.95
CA ASP A 16 -1.26 4.43 23.59
C ASP A 16 -0.48 4.98 22.37
N ILE A 17 -0.96 6.05 21.74
CA ILE A 17 -0.23 6.68 20.62
C ILE A 17 1.03 7.39 21.17
N PRO A 18 2.23 7.08 20.65
CA PRO A 18 3.46 7.79 21.01
C PRO A 18 3.36 9.30 20.80
N GLU A 19 3.84 10.09 21.77
CA GLU A 19 3.68 11.55 21.79
C GLU A 19 4.24 12.24 20.55
N ASN A 20 5.34 11.73 19.99
CA ASN A 20 5.93 12.28 18.78
C ASN A 20 5.06 12.08 17.52
N LEU A 21 4.09 11.17 17.55
CA LEU A 21 3.11 10.99 16.47
C LEU A 21 1.82 11.80 16.68
N LYS A 22 1.65 12.47 17.82
CA LYS A 22 0.50 13.37 18.12
C LYS A 22 0.78 14.83 17.78
N ARG A 23 2.04 15.18 17.58
CA ARG A 23 2.49 16.57 17.46
C ARG A 23 1.99 17.27 16.19
N GLU A 24 1.90 18.59 16.29
CA GLU A 24 1.74 19.45 15.12
C GLU A 24 3.04 19.59 14.32
N TRP A 25 2.90 20.01 13.07
CA TRP A 25 4.04 20.26 12.20
C TRP A 25 4.72 21.59 12.51
N GLU A 26 5.89 21.52 13.12
CA GLU A 26 6.69 22.72 13.42
C GLU A 26 7.72 23.03 12.32
N ASN A 27 8.36 22.01 11.74
CA ASN A 27 9.54 22.18 10.87
C ASN A 27 9.42 21.49 9.50
N ILE A 28 8.20 21.33 8.97
CA ILE A 28 7.98 20.72 7.66
C ILE A 28 8.10 21.79 6.54
N PRO A 29 8.84 21.52 5.44
CA PRO A 29 8.89 22.42 4.31
C PRO A 29 7.49 22.71 3.74
N LYS A 30 7.24 23.96 3.34
CA LYS A 30 5.88 24.44 2.96
C LYS A 30 5.33 23.81 1.68
N ASP A 31 6.22 23.31 0.84
CA ASP A 31 5.94 22.66 -0.43
C ASP A 31 5.62 21.16 -0.27
N TYR A 32 5.77 20.60 0.93
CA TYR A 32 5.42 19.21 1.20
C TYR A 32 3.91 19.05 1.30
N VAL A 33 3.42 17.96 0.69
CA VAL A 33 2.00 17.64 0.63
C VAL A 33 1.68 16.44 1.52
N SER A 34 0.41 16.33 1.91
CA SER A 34 -0.06 15.21 2.74
C SER A 34 -0.47 14.02 1.88
N VAL A 35 -0.03 12.83 2.28
CA VAL A 35 -0.53 11.54 1.81
C VAL A 35 -0.91 10.68 3.01
N TYR A 36 -1.64 9.59 2.77
CA TYR A 36 -2.29 8.85 3.84
C TYR A 36 -1.95 7.37 3.83
N HIS A 37 -1.62 6.85 5.00
CA HIS A 37 -1.38 5.42 5.23
C HIS A 37 -2.28 4.93 6.36
N PHE A 38 -2.49 3.62 6.43
CA PHE A 38 -3.21 3.00 7.54
C PHE A 38 -2.30 1.97 8.18
N THR A 39 -2.28 1.95 9.51
CA THR A 39 -1.46 1.03 10.28
C THR A 39 -2.26 0.37 11.41
N LYS A 40 -1.62 -0.56 12.11
CA LYS A 40 -2.17 -1.25 13.28
C LYS A 40 -1.52 -0.73 14.57
N PRO A 41 -2.17 -0.86 15.74
CA PRO A 41 -1.65 -0.38 17.03
C PRO A 41 -0.24 -0.87 17.33
N GLU A 42 0.01 -2.15 17.11
CA GLU A 42 1.29 -2.81 17.41
C GLU A 42 2.48 -2.24 16.61
N ALA A 43 2.21 -1.57 15.48
CA ALA A 43 3.25 -0.96 14.65
C ALA A 43 3.65 0.46 15.10
N LEU A 44 2.80 1.13 15.90
CA LEU A 44 3.00 2.55 16.25
C LEU A 44 4.34 2.80 16.95
N LYS A 45 4.75 1.92 17.86
CA LYS A 45 6.04 2.07 18.54
C LYS A 45 7.20 2.02 17.54
N GLY A 46 7.21 1.03 16.65
CA GLY A 46 8.25 0.92 15.61
C GLY A 46 8.28 2.13 14.68
N ILE A 47 7.11 2.62 14.29
CA ILE A 47 6.96 3.83 13.46
C ILE A 47 7.47 5.07 14.20
N SER A 48 7.17 5.19 15.49
CA SER A 48 7.62 6.33 16.30
C SER A 48 9.15 6.39 16.47
N GLU A 49 9.82 5.23 16.49
CA GLU A 49 11.27 5.13 16.71
C GLU A 49 12.07 5.16 15.39
N LYS A 50 11.57 4.49 14.35
CA LYS A 50 12.32 4.22 13.11
C LYS A 50 11.67 4.80 11.86
N GLY A 51 10.45 5.34 11.99
CA GLY A 51 9.66 5.84 10.89
C GLY A 51 8.87 4.74 10.19
N LEU A 52 8.15 5.13 9.14
CA LEU A 52 7.44 4.18 8.29
C LEU A 52 8.44 3.56 7.32
N ARG A 53 8.55 2.24 7.35
CA ARG A 53 9.48 1.47 6.52
C ARG A 53 8.72 0.35 5.83
N HIS A 54 9.33 -0.26 4.82
CA HIS A 54 8.71 -1.41 4.20
C HIS A 54 8.64 -2.57 5.21
N TYR A 55 7.62 -3.40 5.04
CA TYR A 55 7.34 -4.48 5.97
C TYR A 55 8.47 -5.52 6.01
N SER A 56 9.16 -5.75 4.88
CA SER A 56 10.35 -6.64 4.85
C SER A 56 11.47 -6.20 5.79
N ASP A 57 11.55 -4.91 6.10
CA ASP A 57 12.65 -4.33 6.88
C ASP A 57 12.33 -4.31 8.38
N THR A 58 11.07 -4.57 8.74
CA THR A 58 10.54 -4.39 10.09
C THR A 58 9.87 -5.64 10.65
N ALA A 59 9.51 -6.60 9.81
CA ALA A 59 8.97 -7.87 10.25
C ALA A 59 10.03 -8.71 10.97
N PRO A 60 9.76 -9.21 12.19
CA PRO A 60 10.62 -10.20 12.84
C PRO A 60 10.79 -11.44 11.95
N GLU A 61 11.99 -12.01 11.91
CA GLU A 61 12.25 -13.27 11.18
C GLU A 61 11.21 -14.33 11.58
N GLY A 62 10.56 -14.92 10.57
CA GLY A 62 9.56 -15.97 10.77
C GLY A 62 8.14 -15.51 11.10
N GLN A 63 7.85 -14.20 11.17
CA GLN A 63 6.51 -13.67 11.46
C GLN A 63 5.77 -13.07 10.26
N LEU A 64 6.29 -13.23 9.05
CA LEU A 64 5.54 -12.84 7.84
C LEU A 64 4.30 -13.72 7.75
N ASP A 65 3.13 -13.10 7.80
CA ASP A 65 1.90 -13.76 7.40
C ASP A 65 1.98 -14.14 5.93
N TYR A 66 1.06 -15.00 5.57
CA TYR A 66 1.05 -15.65 4.29
C TYR A 66 0.82 -14.69 3.10
N TYR A 67 -0.08 -13.71 3.26
CA TYR A 67 -0.33 -12.68 2.26
C TYR A 67 0.90 -11.81 2.01
N GLN A 68 1.71 -11.58 3.04
CA GLN A 68 2.94 -10.82 2.92
C GLN A 68 4.00 -11.57 2.11
N LYS A 69 4.09 -12.91 2.22
CA LYS A 69 5.00 -13.72 1.41
C LYS A 69 4.65 -13.66 -0.08
N VAL A 70 3.36 -13.82 -0.42
CA VAL A 70 2.83 -13.65 -1.79
C VAL A 70 3.20 -12.29 -2.35
N LYS A 71 2.93 -11.25 -1.55
CA LYS A 71 3.19 -9.87 -1.96
C LYS A 71 4.67 -9.66 -2.24
N ILE A 72 5.57 -10.19 -1.40
CA ILE A 72 7.02 -10.11 -1.61
C ILE A 72 7.41 -10.78 -2.94
N ASP A 73 6.89 -11.97 -3.24
CA ASP A 73 7.24 -12.67 -4.48
C ASP A 73 6.72 -11.94 -5.73
N ILE A 74 5.49 -11.40 -5.67
CA ILE A 74 4.96 -10.56 -6.76
C ILE A 74 5.80 -9.29 -6.90
N ASP A 75 6.09 -8.60 -5.80
CA ASP A 75 6.89 -7.37 -5.79
C ASP A 75 8.29 -7.61 -6.37
N ARG A 76 8.89 -8.81 -6.19
CA ARG A 76 10.15 -9.19 -6.87
C ARG A 76 10.02 -9.24 -8.39
N ILE A 77 8.91 -9.76 -8.92
CA ILE A 77 8.64 -9.77 -10.38
C ILE A 77 8.49 -8.32 -10.88
N PHE A 78 7.83 -7.46 -10.10
CA PHE A 78 7.75 -6.03 -10.40
C PHE A 78 9.15 -5.40 -10.49
N ASP A 79 10.03 -5.67 -9.53
CA ASP A 79 11.39 -5.13 -9.50
C ASP A 79 12.28 -5.62 -10.63
N GLN A 80 12.11 -6.89 -11.05
CA GLN A 80 12.80 -7.43 -12.22
C GLN A 80 12.42 -6.66 -13.48
N VAL A 81 11.11 -6.44 -13.69
CA VAL A 81 10.64 -5.66 -14.84
C VAL A 81 11.05 -4.19 -14.74
N ALA A 82 11.10 -3.60 -13.54
CA ALA A 82 11.64 -2.24 -13.36
C ALA A 82 13.08 -2.15 -13.85
N THR A 83 13.91 -3.12 -13.47
CA THR A 83 15.32 -3.23 -13.87
C THR A 83 15.45 -3.37 -15.39
N GLU A 84 14.63 -4.21 -16.03
CA GLU A 84 14.59 -4.37 -17.50
C GLU A 84 14.25 -3.05 -18.23
N LEU A 85 13.40 -2.22 -17.61
CA LEU A 85 12.98 -0.92 -18.15
C LEU A 85 13.96 0.21 -17.82
N GLY A 86 15.06 -0.06 -17.10
CA GLY A 86 16.01 0.97 -16.66
C GLY A 86 15.45 1.88 -15.56
N ILE A 87 14.44 1.43 -14.84
CA ILE A 87 13.86 2.14 -13.70
C ILE A 87 14.61 1.69 -12.45
N SER A 88 15.22 2.63 -11.74
CA SER A 88 15.98 2.38 -10.50
C SER A 88 15.08 2.03 -9.31
N HIS A 89 13.80 2.38 -9.39
CA HIS A 89 12.85 2.29 -8.29
C HIS A 89 12.38 0.85 -8.11
N LYS A 90 12.20 0.44 -6.85
CA LYS A 90 11.75 -0.90 -6.49
C LYS A 90 10.46 -0.84 -5.70
N ARG A 91 9.50 -1.68 -6.07
CA ARG A 91 8.26 -1.87 -5.32
C ARG A 91 8.55 -2.57 -3.98
N SER A 92 9.42 -3.58 -3.97
CA SER A 92 9.66 -4.38 -2.76
C SER A 92 10.35 -3.65 -1.61
N GLY A 93 10.90 -2.45 -1.84
CA GLY A 93 11.49 -1.59 -0.81
C GLY A 93 10.62 -0.39 -0.43
N SER A 94 9.45 -0.22 -1.05
CA SER A 94 8.70 1.02 -0.94
C SER A 94 7.61 0.98 0.13
N VAL A 95 7.32 2.13 0.72
CA VAL A 95 6.11 2.37 1.50
C VAL A 95 4.97 2.79 0.56
N PHE A 96 3.77 2.29 0.84
CA PHE A 96 2.57 2.54 0.03
C PHE A 96 1.56 3.40 0.78
N ALA A 97 1.20 4.54 0.22
CA ALA A 97 0.21 5.46 0.76
C ALA A 97 -0.85 5.79 -0.31
N SER A 98 -1.78 6.66 0.04
CA SER A 98 -2.85 7.15 -0.82
C SER A 98 -2.78 8.66 -0.94
N PRO A 99 -3.02 9.24 -2.12
CA PRO A 99 -2.92 10.68 -2.33
C PRO A 99 -4.04 11.44 -1.62
N GLU A 100 -5.14 10.76 -1.33
CA GLU A 100 -6.34 11.31 -0.71
C GLU A 100 -6.69 10.47 0.52
N PHE A 101 -7.33 11.11 1.51
CA PHE A 101 -7.78 10.43 2.71
C PHE A 101 -8.98 9.54 2.34
N MET A 102 -8.81 8.23 2.47
CA MET A 102 -9.85 7.25 2.20
C MET A 102 -10.46 6.78 3.52
N ASP A 103 -11.77 6.49 3.51
CA ASP A 103 -12.45 5.91 4.65
C ASP A 103 -11.96 4.48 4.93
N GLU A 104 -11.98 4.07 6.21
CA GLU A 104 -11.41 2.80 6.72
C GLU A 104 -11.92 1.55 5.95
N LYS A 105 -13.12 1.61 5.39
CA LYS A 105 -13.69 0.53 4.57
C LYS A 105 -12.91 0.25 3.28
N GLN A 106 -12.11 1.21 2.81
CA GLN A 106 -11.34 1.10 1.57
C GLN A 106 -9.91 0.59 1.78
N THR A 107 -9.45 0.43 3.03
CA THR A 107 -8.04 0.15 3.36
C THR A 107 -7.78 -1.30 3.76
N MET A 108 -8.73 -2.21 3.49
CA MET A 108 -8.75 -3.63 3.88
C MET A 108 -7.35 -4.23 4.06
N GLY A 109 -7.02 -4.61 5.30
CA GLY A 109 -5.77 -5.29 5.65
C GLY A 109 -4.62 -4.40 6.14
N LYS A 110 -4.68 -3.07 5.97
CA LYS A 110 -3.62 -2.16 6.43
C LYS A 110 -3.74 -1.72 7.90
N GLY A 111 -4.89 -1.98 8.54
CA GLY A 111 -5.19 -1.57 9.91
C GLY A 111 -6.16 -0.40 9.96
N ASN A 112 -6.44 0.09 11.17
CA ASN A 112 -7.49 1.08 11.44
C ASN A 112 -6.96 2.44 11.91
N ILE A 113 -5.63 2.60 12.02
CA ILE A 113 -5.03 3.85 12.45
C ILE A 113 -4.62 4.67 11.23
N PRO A 114 -5.28 5.79 10.94
CA PRO A 114 -4.88 6.67 9.86
C PRO A 114 -3.60 7.43 10.23
N LEU A 115 -2.61 7.36 9.36
CA LEU A 115 -1.41 8.18 9.41
C LEU A 115 -1.47 9.24 8.32
N GLU A 116 -1.23 10.48 8.69
CA GLU A 116 -0.92 11.55 7.76
C GLU A 116 0.60 11.68 7.62
N ILE A 117 1.07 11.67 6.38
CA ILE A 117 2.47 11.65 6.02
C ILE A 117 2.79 12.86 5.16
N LYS A 118 3.86 13.58 5.48
CA LYS A 118 4.38 14.69 4.67
C LYS A 118 5.46 14.21 3.70
N VAL A 119 5.25 14.47 2.42
CA VAL A 119 6.18 14.05 1.35
C VAL A 119 6.49 15.20 0.40
N ASP A 120 7.70 15.14 -0.18
CA ASP A 120 8.08 15.96 -1.32
C ASP A 120 7.33 15.45 -2.57
N PRO A 121 6.40 16.23 -3.15
CA PRO A 121 5.54 15.77 -4.24
C PRO A 121 6.31 15.46 -5.54
N GLN A 122 7.55 15.94 -5.67
CA GLN A 122 8.39 15.68 -6.85
C GLN A 122 9.17 14.36 -6.72
N LYS A 123 9.34 13.84 -5.50
CA LYS A 123 10.12 12.62 -5.22
C LYS A 123 9.28 11.36 -5.07
N VAL A 124 7.97 11.49 -4.95
CA VAL A 124 7.05 10.35 -4.84
C VAL A 124 6.23 10.20 -6.12
N THR A 125 5.88 8.96 -6.44
CA THR A 125 5.13 8.64 -7.67
C THR A 125 3.75 8.07 -7.34
N ILE A 126 2.77 8.39 -8.19
CA ILE A 126 1.45 7.78 -8.21
C ILE A 126 1.41 6.70 -9.27
N ARG A 127 0.88 5.52 -8.89
CA ARG A 127 0.68 4.39 -9.78
C ARG A 127 -0.73 3.82 -9.63
N ASP A 128 -1.13 3.01 -10.61
CA ASP A 128 -2.41 2.31 -10.58
C ASP A 128 -2.30 0.98 -9.84
N GLY A 129 -2.76 0.95 -8.59
CA GLY A 129 -2.80 -0.26 -7.76
C GLY A 129 -3.69 -1.36 -8.35
N GLN A 130 -4.63 -1.03 -9.25
CA GLN A 130 -5.42 -2.04 -9.94
C GLN A 130 -4.53 -2.92 -10.85
N LEU A 131 -3.46 -2.37 -11.41
CA LEU A 131 -2.51 -3.14 -12.22
C LEU A 131 -1.71 -4.16 -11.40
N VAL A 132 -1.48 -3.89 -10.12
CA VAL A 132 -0.87 -4.87 -9.20
C VAL A 132 -1.81 -6.05 -8.99
N THR A 133 -3.07 -5.76 -8.74
CA THR A 133 -4.11 -6.79 -8.61
C THR A 133 -4.27 -7.60 -9.90
N ALA A 134 -4.26 -6.92 -11.05
CA ALA A 134 -4.34 -7.57 -12.37
C ALA A 134 -3.13 -8.48 -12.64
N ALA A 135 -1.92 -7.98 -12.36
CA ALA A 135 -0.68 -8.73 -12.51
C ALA A 135 -0.66 -9.96 -11.61
N ALA A 136 -1.00 -9.81 -10.33
CA ALA A 136 -1.06 -10.88 -9.35
C ALA A 136 -2.00 -12.02 -9.80
N ASN A 137 -3.25 -11.68 -10.14
CA ASN A 137 -4.25 -12.67 -10.55
C ASN A 137 -3.89 -13.32 -11.89
N SER A 138 -3.29 -12.57 -12.82
CA SER A 138 -2.84 -13.16 -14.08
C SER A 138 -1.64 -14.08 -13.90
N TRP A 139 -0.69 -13.73 -13.02
CA TRP A 139 0.48 -14.54 -12.70
C TRP A 139 0.09 -15.87 -12.06
N LEU A 140 -0.90 -15.88 -11.17
CA LEU A 140 -1.41 -17.09 -10.53
C LEU A 140 -1.92 -18.15 -11.53
N ARG A 141 -2.21 -17.79 -12.79
CA ARG A 141 -2.63 -18.74 -13.84
C ARG A 141 -1.47 -19.30 -14.66
N THR A 142 -0.26 -18.79 -14.48
CA THR A 142 0.95 -19.31 -15.13
C THR A 142 1.36 -20.64 -14.51
N PRO A 143 2.17 -21.49 -15.17
CA PRO A 143 2.69 -22.71 -14.55
C PRO A 143 3.40 -22.47 -13.21
N ASP A 144 4.18 -21.40 -13.11
CA ASP A 144 4.88 -21.05 -11.87
C ASP A 144 3.91 -20.62 -10.76
N GLY A 145 2.89 -19.81 -11.11
CA GLY A 145 1.84 -19.41 -10.18
C GLY A 145 0.96 -20.57 -9.73
N GLN A 146 0.67 -21.53 -10.63
CA GLN A 146 -0.09 -22.74 -10.29
C GLN A 146 0.72 -23.67 -9.38
N LYS A 147 2.00 -23.88 -9.69
CA LYS A 147 2.91 -24.62 -8.80
C LYS A 147 2.98 -23.97 -7.43
N TRP A 148 3.08 -22.64 -7.39
CA TRP A 148 3.06 -21.90 -6.14
C TRP A 148 1.76 -22.14 -5.35
N LEU A 149 0.60 -22.18 -6.01
CA LEU A 149 -0.69 -22.51 -5.37
C LEU A 149 -0.75 -23.95 -4.85
N GLU A 150 -0.12 -24.90 -5.55
CA GLU A 150 0.00 -26.30 -5.09
C GLU A 150 0.86 -26.40 -3.83
N ASP A 151 1.94 -25.62 -3.76
CA ASP A 151 2.83 -25.54 -2.61
C ASP A 151 2.19 -24.79 -1.42
N HIS A 152 1.10 -24.04 -1.65
CA HIS A 152 0.40 -23.21 -0.65
C HIS A 152 -1.15 -23.34 -0.73
N PRO A 153 -1.71 -24.53 -0.51
CA PRO A 153 -3.14 -24.80 -0.69
C PRO A 153 -4.06 -23.98 0.24
N GLU A 154 -3.54 -23.46 1.36
CA GLU A 154 -4.21 -22.55 2.28
C GLU A 154 -4.66 -21.23 1.62
N PHE A 155 -4.04 -20.79 0.51
CA PHE A 155 -4.49 -19.58 -0.23
C PHE A 155 -5.95 -19.65 -0.63
N ILE A 156 -6.32 -20.82 -1.15
CA ILE A 156 -7.62 -21.04 -1.79
C ILE A 156 -8.67 -21.17 -0.69
N ALA A 157 -8.28 -21.73 0.46
CA ALA A 157 -9.13 -21.87 1.63
C ALA A 157 -9.45 -20.52 2.30
N GLU A 158 -8.45 -19.63 2.49
CA GLU A 158 -8.67 -18.33 3.14
C GLU A 158 -9.46 -17.33 2.29
N LYS A 159 -9.43 -17.46 0.96
CA LYS A 159 -10.27 -16.64 0.07
C LYS A 159 -11.78 -16.86 0.31
N ASN A 160 -12.18 -17.87 1.09
CA ASN A 160 -13.56 -18.21 1.53
C ASN A 160 -14.64 -18.29 0.43
N ASP A 161 -14.27 -18.03 -0.81
CA ASP A 161 -15.13 -18.06 -1.97
C ASP A 161 -14.27 -18.34 -3.21
N LYS A 162 -14.11 -19.63 -3.50
CA LYS A 162 -13.46 -20.12 -4.72
C LYS A 162 -14.10 -19.49 -5.97
N GLU A 163 -15.39 -19.20 -5.95
CA GLU A 163 -16.11 -18.56 -7.04
C GLU A 163 -15.66 -17.10 -7.22
N GLN A 164 -15.46 -16.35 -6.13
CA GLN A 164 -14.90 -15.00 -6.18
C GLN A 164 -13.46 -15.00 -6.69
N PHE A 165 -12.64 -15.98 -6.30
CA PHE A 165 -11.28 -16.12 -6.80
C PHE A 165 -11.23 -16.45 -8.29
N GLU A 166 -12.05 -17.39 -8.75
CA GLU A 166 -12.18 -17.74 -10.18
C GLU A 166 -12.73 -16.56 -11.00
N LYS A 167 -13.67 -15.78 -10.45
CA LYS A 167 -14.20 -14.57 -11.08
C LYS A 167 -13.15 -13.47 -11.24
N LEU A 168 -12.33 -13.23 -10.21
CA LEU A 168 -11.20 -12.30 -10.27
C LEU A 168 -10.16 -12.76 -11.31
N GLN A 169 -9.88 -14.06 -11.38
CA GLN A 169 -9.02 -14.61 -12.42
C GLN A 169 -9.62 -14.43 -13.83
N ALA A 170 -10.93 -14.58 -14.00
CA ALA A 170 -11.58 -14.40 -15.29
C ALA A 170 -11.60 -12.94 -15.76
N GLU A 171 -11.62 -11.97 -14.83
CA GLU A 171 -11.64 -10.53 -15.13
C GLU A 171 -10.35 -10.04 -15.79
N PHE A 172 -9.19 -10.59 -15.42
CA PHE A 172 -7.89 -10.12 -15.87
C PHE A 172 -7.28 -11.04 -16.94
N GLN A 173 -7.79 -11.05 -18.17
CA GLN A 173 -7.31 -11.97 -19.23
C GLN A 173 -5.95 -11.58 -19.86
N GLY A 174 -5.36 -10.44 -19.49
CA GLY A 174 -4.07 -9.98 -20.03
C GLY A 174 -2.87 -10.75 -19.48
N ASN A 175 -1.70 -10.56 -20.11
CA ASN A 175 -0.42 -11.07 -19.62
C ASN A 175 0.03 -10.28 -18.38
N HIS A 176 0.37 -10.97 -17.29
CA HIS A 176 0.86 -10.35 -16.05
C HIS A 176 2.04 -9.39 -16.29
N LEU A 177 3.00 -9.75 -17.16
CA LEU A 177 4.14 -8.89 -17.48
C LEU A 177 3.70 -7.59 -18.17
N ASP A 178 2.62 -7.59 -18.95
CA ASP A 178 2.13 -6.38 -19.59
C ASP A 178 1.45 -5.45 -18.59
N TYR A 179 0.75 -5.99 -17.59
CA TYR A 179 0.24 -5.20 -16.47
C TYR A 179 1.38 -4.58 -15.66
N ILE A 180 2.44 -5.35 -15.38
CA ILE A 180 3.63 -4.86 -14.66
C ILE A 180 4.34 -3.76 -15.46
N ARG A 181 4.55 -3.95 -16.76
CA ARG A 181 5.15 -2.91 -17.61
C ARG A 181 4.30 -1.64 -17.67
N GLN A 182 2.97 -1.78 -17.74
CA GLN A 182 2.07 -0.63 -17.70
C GLN A 182 2.14 0.08 -16.35
N TYR A 183 2.20 -0.65 -15.24
CA TYR A 183 2.37 -0.09 -13.91
C TYR A 183 3.63 0.77 -13.80
N TRP A 184 4.73 0.27 -14.37
CA TRP A 184 5.98 1.02 -14.39
C TRP A 184 5.95 2.24 -15.32
N LYS A 185 5.38 2.10 -16.52
CA LYS A 185 5.36 3.15 -17.56
C LYS A 185 4.33 4.27 -17.34
N LYS A 186 3.25 4.02 -16.60
CA LYS A 186 2.15 4.99 -16.39
C LYS A 186 2.28 5.80 -15.09
N ALA A 187 3.46 5.79 -14.45
CA ALA A 187 3.68 6.61 -13.28
C ALA A 187 3.73 8.10 -13.61
N VAL A 188 3.19 8.89 -12.69
CA VAL A 188 3.36 10.34 -12.63
C VAL A 188 3.84 10.71 -11.24
N THR A 189 4.51 11.84 -11.10
CA THR A 189 4.81 12.42 -9.79
C THR A 189 3.51 12.83 -9.08
N LEU A 190 3.55 12.94 -7.75
CA LEU A 190 2.41 13.47 -6.99
C LEU A 190 2.13 14.94 -7.34
N ASP A 191 3.16 15.71 -7.68
CA ASP A 191 3.00 17.08 -8.19
C ASP A 191 2.18 17.10 -9.48
N GLU A 192 2.57 16.31 -10.49
CA GLU A 192 1.80 16.17 -11.74
C GLU A 192 0.36 15.72 -11.48
N TRP A 193 0.17 14.71 -10.62
CA TRP A 193 -1.15 14.22 -10.22
C TRP A 193 -2.03 15.32 -9.65
N ASN A 194 -1.48 16.18 -8.79
CA ASN A 194 -2.21 17.28 -8.16
C ASN A 194 -2.68 18.33 -9.18
N HIS A 195 -1.99 18.46 -10.30
CA HIS A 195 -2.36 19.36 -11.40
C HIS A 195 -3.34 18.74 -12.41
N LEU A 196 -3.57 17.42 -12.36
CA LEU A 196 -4.58 16.76 -13.19
C LEU A 196 -6.00 17.07 -12.72
N SER A 197 -6.92 17.19 -13.68
CA SER A 197 -8.36 17.21 -13.40
C SER A 197 -8.85 15.86 -12.85
N ALA A 198 -10.01 15.87 -12.20
CA ALA A 198 -10.62 14.65 -11.67
C ALA A 198 -10.87 13.58 -12.75
N GLU A 199 -11.19 13.99 -13.99
CA GLU A 199 -11.38 13.06 -15.11
C GLU A 199 -10.06 12.45 -15.58
N GLU A 200 -8.98 13.21 -15.62
CA GLU A 200 -7.64 12.72 -15.96
C GLU A 200 -7.12 11.77 -14.89
N ARG A 201 -7.28 12.10 -13.60
CA ARG A 201 -6.95 11.21 -12.48
C ARG A 201 -7.66 9.86 -12.61
N LYS A 202 -8.97 9.86 -12.90
CA LYS A 202 -9.76 8.63 -13.12
C LYS A 202 -9.32 7.81 -14.33
N LYS A 203 -8.81 8.46 -15.38
CA LYS A 203 -8.25 7.77 -16.56
C LYS A 203 -6.88 7.18 -16.27
N LEU A 204 -6.10 7.82 -15.39
CA LEU A 204 -4.76 7.38 -15.02
C LEU A 204 -4.80 6.20 -14.04
N SER A 205 -5.67 6.27 -13.05
CA SER A 205 -5.79 5.23 -12.03
C SER A 205 -7.19 5.15 -11.44
N LYS A 206 -7.70 3.93 -11.29
CA LYS A 206 -8.93 3.67 -10.50
C LYS A 206 -8.63 3.48 -9.02
N LEU A 207 -7.40 3.08 -8.69
CA LEU A 207 -6.94 2.86 -7.33
C LEU A 207 -5.55 3.49 -7.19
N PRO A 208 -5.46 4.83 -6.99
CA PRO A 208 -4.17 5.51 -6.95
C PRO A 208 -3.38 5.12 -5.72
N GLU A 209 -2.12 4.75 -5.93
CA GLU A 209 -1.19 4.34 -4.90
C GLU A 209 0.05 5.25 -4.97
N VAL A 210 0.34 5.95 -3.87
CA VAL A 210 1.58 6.71 -3.68
C VAL A 210 2.69 5.75 -3.27
N ILE A 211 3.84 5.86 -3.92
CA ILE A 211 5.04 5.07 -3.64
C ILE A 211 6.12 5.97 -3.08
N ILE A 212 6.61 5.59 -1.89
CA ILE A 212 7.67 6.29 -1.16
C ILE A 212 8.83 5.30 -0.98
N GLU A 213 9.94 5.53 -1.67
CA GLU A 213 10.97 4.50 -1.88
C GLU A 213 11.87 4.25 -0.67
N ASP A 214 12.28 5.30 0.05
CA ASP A 214 13.22 5.18 1.16
C ASP A 214 12.52 5.13 2.54
N GLY A 215 11.20 4.92 2.52
CA GLY A 215 10.36 5.08 3.70
C GLY A 215 10.21 6.54 4.09
N VAL A 216 9.81 6.77 5.34
CA VAL A 216 9.46 8.08 5.88
C VAL A 216 9.96 8.20 7.31
N ASP A 217 10.73 9.23 7.63
CA ASP A 217 11.19 9.45 9.00
C ASP A 217 10.04 9.80 9.95
N PRO A 218 10.15 9.46 11.26
CA PRO A 218 9.09 9.71 12.24
C PRO A 218 8.59 11.15 12.23
N GLU A 219 9.48 12.10 11.91
CA GLU A 219 9.15 13.51 11.97
C GLU A 219 8.21 14.03 10.89
N PHE A 220 7.99 13.23 9.85
CA PHE A 220 7.05 13.49 8.78
C PHE A 220 5.76 12.67 8.93
N ILE A 221 5.56 11.99 10.06
CA ILE A 221 4.42 11.09 10.31
C ILE A 221 3.65 11.50 11.57
N ARG A 222 2.33 11.63 11.45
CA ARG A 222 1.43 11.82 12.59
C ARG A 222 0.22 10.92 12.47
N VAL A 223 -0.40 10.61 13.59
CA VAL A 223 -1.74 10.03 13.58
C VAL A 223 -2.73 11.13 13.20
N LYS A 224 -3.59 10.85 12.23
CA LYS A 224 -4.65 11.78 11.82
C LYS A 224 -5.84 11.58 12.75
N GLU A 225 -6.15 12.56 13.58
CA GLU A 225 -7.40 12.55 14.35
C GLU A 225 -8.59 12.75 13.39
N ASN A 226 -9.67 11.99 13.60
CA ASN A 226 -10.89 12.05 12.79
C ASN A 226 -11.75 13.26 13.17
#